data_AF-A0A971UZJ2-F1
#
_entry.id   AF-A0A971UZJ2-F1
#
_cell.length_a   1.000
_cell.length_b   1.000
_cell.length_c   1.000
_cell.angle_alpha   90.00
_cell.angle_beta   90.00
_cell.angle_gamma   90.00
#
_symmetry.space_group_name_H-M   'P 1'
#
loop_
_entity.id
_entity.type
_entity.pdbx_description
1 polymer ?
#
loop_
_entity_poly.entity_id
_entity_poly.type
_entity_poly.pdbx_seq_one_letter_code
_entity_poly.pdbx_strand_id
1 'polypeptide(L)'
;MKKLSFLLAIIMLTTVFASCTAKEYENFQELNSGSKIQRGNIIYSFYGALPDYSLIGRQIGIVDGDKKHKIFEVKGFSSDEWIIEYYDVIMSVHTLYKADTVTEIPDEFK
;
A
#
# COMPACT_ATOMS: atom_id res chain seq x y z
N MET A 1 39.80 2.92 -30.75
CA MET A 1 38.64 2.01 -30.57
C MET A 1 38.58 1.36 -29.19
N LYS A 2 39.65 0.72 -28.66
CA LYS A 2 39.63 0.07 -27.33
C LYS A 2 39.28 0.99 -26.15
N LYS A 3 39.78 2.24 -26.13
CA LYS A 3 39.50 3.22 -25.07
C LYS A 3 38.04 3.69 -25.04
N LEU A 4 37.40 3.80 -26.22
CA LEU A 4 35.99 4.19 -26.35
C LEU A 4 35.05 3.05 -25.92
N SER A 5 35.42 1.81 -26.25
CA SER A 5 34.70 0.61 -25.80
C SER A 5 34.72 0.44 -24.28
N PHE A 6 35.85 0.75 -23.63
CA PHE A 6 35.97 0.70 -22.18
C PHE A 6 35.12 1.78 -21.50
N LEU A 7 35.06 2.98 -22.08
CA LEU A 7 34.23 4.07 -21.57
C LEU A 7 32.73 3.74 -21.64
N LEU A 8 32.28 3.14 -22.76
CA LEU A 8 30.90 2.68 -22.93
C LEU A 8 30.52 1.57 -21.95
N ALA A 9 31.44 0.63 -21.66
CA ALA A 9 31.20 -0.43 -20.68
C ALA A 9 31.04 0.12 -19.25
N ILE A 10 31.81 1.15 -18.88
CA ILE A 10 31.71 1.80 -17.57
C ILE A 10 30.39 2.56 -17.43
N ILE A 11 29.93 3.25 -18.49
CA ILE A 11 28.66 3.98 -18.50
C ILE A 11 27.45 3.01 -18.42
N MET A 12 27.49 1.87 -19.10
CA MET A 12 26.47 0.83 -18.92
C MET A 12 26.44 0.31 -17.48
N LEU A 13 27.62 0.06 -16.89
CA LEU A 13 27.72 -0.50 -15.55
C LEU A 13 27.17 0.45 -14.46
N THR A 14 27.36 1.77 -14.58
CA THR A 14 26.83 2.74 -13.62
C THR A 14 25.30 2.88 -13.68
N THR A 15 24.69 2.64 -14.85
CA THR A 15 23.21 2.72 -14.98
C THR A 15 22.48 1.57 -14.27
N VAL A 16 23.14 0.42 -14.06
CA VAL A 16 22.54 -0.75 -13.39
C VAL A 16 22.42 -0.55 -11.87
N PHE A 17 23.32 0.24 -11.25
CA PHE A 17 23.30 0.49 -9.81
C PHE A 17 22.36 1.64 -9.38
N ALA A 18 21.90 2.47 -10.33
CA ALA A 18 21.00 3.59 -10.04
C ALA A 18 19.53 3.18 -9.82
N SER A 19 19.16 1.92 -10.12
CA SER A 19 17.77 1.47 -10.05
C SER A 19 17.35 0.86 -8.70
N CYS A 20 18.19 0.94 -7.67
CA CYS A 20 17.85 0.49 -6.33
C CYS A 20 17.30 1.66 -5.49
N THR A 21 16.27 2.34 -5.98
CA THR A 21 15.46 3.22 -5.13
C THR A 21 14.55 2.33 -4.30
N ALA A 22 14.70 2.36 -2.98
CA ALA A 22 13.74 1.70 -2.09
C ALA A 22 12.34 2.22 -2.44
N LYS A 23 11.40 1.31 -2.73
CA LYS A 23 10.03 1.68 -3.08
C LYS A 23 9.45 2.45 -1.90
N GLU A 24 9.21 3.74 -2.10
CA GLU A 24 8.62 4.61 -1.09
C GLU A 24 7.11 4.30 -1.05
N TYR A 25 6.63 3.84 0.11
CA TYR A 25 5.21 3.60 0.33
C TYR A 25 4.52 4.95 0.57
N GLU A 26 3.29 5.08 0.08
CA GLU A 26 2.49 6.26 0.36
C GLU A 26 2.21 6.37 1.86
N ASN A 27 2.23 7.59 2.41
CA ASN A 27 1.89 7.82 3.80
C ASN A 27 0.41 8.16 3.95
N PHE A 28 -0.31 7.28 4.64
CA PHE A 28 -1.67 7.45 5.09
C PHE A 28 -1.65 8.08 6.49
N GLN A 29 -2.74 8.72 6.88
CA GLN A 29 -2.89 9.31 8.22
C GLN A 29 -3.94 8.57 9.02
N GLU A 30 -3.64 8.25 10.28
CA GLU A 30 -4.65 7.78 11.21
C GLU A 30 -5.54 8.94 11.66
N LEU A 31 -6.84 8.72 11.69
CA LEU A 31 -7.82 9.66 12.22
C LEU A 31 -8.72 8.96 13.25
N ASN A 32 -9.27 9.76 14.17
CA ASN A 32 -10.27 9.31 15.15
C ASN A 32 -9.84 8.04 15.91
N SER A 33 -8.60 8.02 16.41
CA SER A 33 -8.05 6.93 17.24
C SER A 33 -8.14 5.55 16.56
N GLY A 34 -7.73 5.47 15.30
CA GLY A 34 -7.70 4.22 14.53
C GLY A 34 -9.02 3.80 13.89
N SER A 35 -10.11 4.56 14.06
CA SER A 35 -11.38 4.21 13.41
C SER A 35 -11.44 4.66 11.94
N LYS A 36 -10.54 5.55 11.52
CA LYS A 36 -10.47 6.09 10.17
C LYS A 36 -9.04 6.22 9.68
N ILE A 37 -8.87 6.11 8.38
CA ILE A 37 -7.61 6.29 7.67
C ILE A 37 -7.82 7.33 6.57
N GLN A 38 -6.85 8.22 6.35
CA GLN A 38 -6.91 9.22 5.29
C GLN A 38 -5.77 9.05 4.28
N ARG A 39 -6.11 9.16 2.99
CA ARG A 39 -5.17 9.28 1.87
C ARG A 39 -5.54 10.49 1.01
N GLY A 40 -4.73 11.55 1.06
CA GLY A 40 -5.07 12.81 0.38
C GLY A 40 -6.44 13.32 0.84
N ASN A 41 -7.40 13.40 -0.09
CA ASN A 41 -8.77 13.84 0.20
C ASN A 41 -9.75 12.69 0.48
N ILE A 42 -9.29 11.44 0.42
CA ILE A 42 -10.13 10.25 0.62
C ILE A 42 -10.05 9.84 2.09
N ILE A 43 -11.22 9.71 2.72
CA ILE A 43 -11.37 9.19 4.08
C ILE A 43 -11.95 7.79 3.98
N TYR A 44 -11.30 6.85 4.64
CA TYR A 44 -11.75 5.48 4.79
C TYR A 44 -12.19 5.25 6.23
N SER A 45 -13.35 4.63 6.39
CA SER A 45 -13.85 4.19 7.69
C SER A 45 -13.68 2.69 7.84
N PHE A 46 -13.42 2.25 9.07
CA PHE A 46 -13.44 0.84 9.42
C PHE A 46 -14.76 0.21 8.95
N TYR A 47 -14.67 -0.87 8.20
CA TYR A 47 -15.83 -1.62 7.73
C TYR A 47 -15.98 -2.95 8.47
N GLY A 48 -14.90 -3.72 8.58
CA GLY A 48 -14.96 -5.01 9.26
C GLY A 48 -13.67 -5.81 9.21
N ALA A 49 -13.72 -7.04 9.73
CA ALA A 49 -12.65 -8.01 9.51
C ALA A 49 -12.59 -8.41 8.02
N LEU A 50 -11.39 -8.65 7.49
CA LEU A 50 -11.25 -9.17 6.13
C LEU A 50 -11.84 -10.59 6.04
N PRO A 51 -12.83 -10.85 5.16
CA PRO A 51 -13.50 -12.15 5.09
C PRO A 51 -12.64 -13.23 4.42
N ASP A 52 -11.80 -12.86 3.45
CA ASP A 52 -10.91 -13.77 2.74
C ASP A 52 -9.52 -13.13 2.52
N TYR A 53 -8.48 -13.78 3.03
CA TYR A 53 -7.09 -13.35 2.89
C TYR A 53 -6.59 -13.43 1.44
N SER A 54 -7.25 -14.18 0.56
CA SER A 54 -6.91 -14.22 -0.87
C SER A 54 -7.04 -12.86 -1.55
N LEU A 55 -7.87 -11.98 -0.99
CA LEU A 55 -8.14 -10.62 -1.47
C LEU A 55 -7.00 -9.63 -1.20
N ILE A 56 -5.99 -9.99 -0.39
CA ILE A 56 -4.86 -9.11 -0.10
C ILE A 56 -3.99 -8.96 -1.36
N GLY A 57 -3.90 -7.72 -1.86
CA GLY A 57 -3.03 -7.35 -2.97
C GLY A 57 -1.66 -6.83 -2.54
N ARG A 58 -1.04 -5.98 -3.36
CA ARG A 58 0.26 -5.38 -3.03
C ARG A 58 0.12 -4.38 -1.89
N GLN A 59 1.20 -4.22 -1.11
CA GLN A 59 1.32 -3.11 -0.18
C GLN A 59 1.44 -1.80 -0.98
N ILE A 60 0.60 -0.83 -0.62
CA ILE A 60 0.53 0.50 -1.25
C ILE A 60 0.97 1.62 -0.29
N GLY A 61 0.87 1.39 1.03
CA GLY A 61 1.13 2.45 2.00
C GLY A 61 1.60 2.00 3.37
N ILE A 62 1.88 3.00 4.17
CA ILE A 62 2.09 2.93 5.62
C ILE A 62 1.26 4.02 6.31
N VAL A 63 0.95 3.87 7.59
CA VAL A 63 0.21 4.87 8.38
C VAL A 63 1.17 5.67 9.26
N ASP A 64 1.07 6.99 9.23
CA ASP A 64 1.83 7.93 10.07
C ASP A 64 3.35 7.70 10.12
N GLY A 65 3.92 7.22 9.01
CA GLY A 65 5.33 6.92 8.85
C GLY A 65 5.78 5.61 9.52
N ASP A 66 4.87 4.85 10.14
CA ASP A 66 5.20 3.58 10.79
C ASP A 66 5.24 2.43 9.78
N LYS A 67 6.44 1.89 9.56
CA LYS A 67 6.69 0.75 8.66
C LYS A 67 5.98 -0.54 9.06
N LYS A 68 5.56 -0.66 10.32
CA LYS A 68 4.77 -1.81 10.79
C LYS A 68 3.29 -1.65 10.47
N HIS A 69 2.80 -0.43 10.31
CA HIS A 69 1.40 -0.13 10.06
C HIS A 69 1.17 -0.03 8.56
N LYS A 70 0.81 -1.15 7.94
CA LYS A 70 0.82 -1.33 6.49
C LYS A 70 -0.57 -1.19 5.92
N ILE A 71 -0.65 -0.61 4.71
CA ILE A 71 -1.86 -0.53 3.90
C ILE A 71 -1.68 -1.32 2.61
N PHE A 72 -2.64 -2.18 2.29
CA PHE A 72 -2.69 -3.02 1.09
C PHE A 72 -3.89 -2.65 0.23
N GLU A 73 -3.76 -2.89 -1.07
CA GLU A 73 -4.92 -2.87 -1.98
C GLU A 73 -5.78 -4.12 -1.79
N VAL A 74 -7.07 -4.01 -2.11
CA VAL A 74 -7.98 -5.16 -2.24
C VAL A 74 -7.99 -5.62 -3.69
N LYS A 75 -7.63 -6.88 -3.96
CA LYS A 75 -7.62 -7.43 -5.33
C LYS A 75 -9.01 -7.31 -5.95
N GLY A 76 -9.06 -6.77 -7.16
CA GLY A 76 -10.31 -6.62 -7.91
C GLY A 76 -11.10 -5.35 -7.62
N PHE A 77 -10.65 -4.52 -6.65
CA PHE A 77 -11.33 -3.28 -6.28
C PHE A 77 -10.39 -2.07 -6.37
N SER A 78 -10.96 -0.89 -6.58
CA SER A 78 -10.18 0.35 -6.58
C SER A 78 -9.65 0.66 -5.18
N SER A 79 -8.38 1.05 -5.07
CA SER A 79 -7.83 1.54 -3.80
C SER A 79 -8.43 2.89 -3.38
N ASP A 80 -9.13 3.58 -4.28
CA ASP A 80 -9.91 4.78 -3.95
C ASP A 80 -11.22 4.43 -3.22
N GLU A 81 -11.59 3.15 -3.20
CA GLU A 81 -12.84 2.65 -2.60
C GLU A 81 -12.58 1.72 -1.42
N TRP A 82 -11.61 0.81 -1.54
CA TRP A 82 -11.35 -0.24 -0.55
C TRP A 82 -9.86 -0.41 -0.30
N ILE A 83 -9.48 -0.50 0.97
CA ILE A 83 -8.11 -0.78 1.41
C ILE A 83 -8.12 -1.78 2.56
N ILE A 84 -6.99 -2.45 2.76
CA ILE A 84 -6.76 -3.34 3.91
C ILE A 84 -5.69 -2.73 4.79
N GLU A 85 -5.99 -2.61 6.06
CA GLU A 85 -5.03 -2.25 7.10
C GLU A 85 -4.49 -3.52 7.79
N TYR A 86 -3.20 -3.49 8.11
CA TYR A 86 -2.57 -4.49 8.95
C TYR A 86 -1.40 -3.87 9.72
N TYR A 87 -1.46 -3.96 11.05
CA TYR A 87 -0.34 -3.57 11.92
C TYR A 87 0.52 -4.79 12.23
N ASP A 88 1.83 -4.78 12.02
CA ASP A 88 2.69 -5.97 12.13
C ASP A 88 3.09 -6.28 13.59
N VAL A 89 2.17 -6.89 14.34
CA VAL A 89 2.36 -7.39 15.72
C VAL A 89 1.73 -8.79 15.89
N ILE A 90 2.03 -9.45 17.02
CA ILE A 90 1.73 -10.89 17.24
C ILE A 90 0.22 -11.23 17.15
N MET A 91 -0.66 -10.30 17.50
CA MET A 91 -2.13 -10.51 17.54
C MET A 91 -2.88 -9.76 16.44
N SER A 92 -2.20 -9.48 15.33
CA SER A 92 -2.75 -8.63 14.30
C SER A 92 -3.70 -9.36 13.37
N VAL A 93 -4.72 -8.63 12.95
CA VAL A 93 -5.71 -9.06 11.97
C VAL A 93 -5.71 -8.07 10.80
N HIS A 94 -6.04 -8.56 9.62
CA HIS A 94 -6.26 -7.70 8.46
C HIS A 94 -7.68 -7.13 8.54
N THR A 95 -7.79 -5.82 8.51
CA THR A 95 -9.05 -5.09 8.63
C THR A 95 -9.39 -4.44 7.31
N LEU A 96 -10.65 -4.59 6.88
CA LEU A 96 -11.17 -3.99 5.67
C LEU A 96 -11.68 -2.58 5.99
N TYR A 97 -11.24 -1.62 5.18
CA TYR A 97 -11.66 -0.22 5.25
C TYR A 97 -12.33 0.17 3.95
N LYS A 98 -13.35 1.00 4.07
CA LYS A 98 -14.18 1.48 2.98
C LYS A 98 -14.10 2.99 2.90
N ALA A 99 -13.88 3.54 1.70
CA ALA A 99 -14.00 4.98 1.49
C ALA A 99 -15.42 5.46 1.82
N ASP A 100 -15.53 6.62 2.47
CA ASP A 100 -16.82 7.18 2.92
C ASP A 100 -17.77 7.48 1.75
N THR A 101 -17.24 7.58 0.52
CA THR A 101 -18.01 7.77 -0.72
C THR A 101 -18.65 6.49 -1.26
N VAL A 102 -18.26 5.31 -0.80
CA VAL A 102 -18.77 4.02 -1.30
C VAL A 102 -20.11 3.70 -0.64
N THR A 103 -21.16 3.57 -1.44
CA THR A 103 -22.52 3.26 -0.99
C THR A 103 -22.92 1.80 -1.23
N GLU A 104 -22.33 1.15 -2.23
CA GLU A 104 -22.62 -0.23 -2.59
C GLU A 104 -21.59 -1.17 -1.98
N ILE A 105 -22.07 -2.25 -1.36
CA ILE A 105 -21.24 -3.26 -0.71
C ILE A 105 -21.22 -4.51 -1.58
N PRO A 106 -20.05 -4.89 -2.13
CA PRO A 106 -19.86 -6.14 -2.87
C PRO A 106 -20.22 -7.36 -2.03
N ASP A 107 -20.76 -8.41 -2.67
CA ASP A 107 -21.16 -9.64 -1.98
C ASP A 107 -19.97 -10.38 -1.36
N GLU A 108 -18.78 -10.20 -1.91
CA GLU A 108 -17.51 -10.73 -1.40
C GLU A 108 -17.14 -10.18 -0.01
N PHE A 109 -17.76 -9.07 0.41
CA PHE A 109 -17.54 -8.42 1.70
C PHE A 109 -18.72 -8.55 2.67
N LYS A 110 -19.72 -9.38 2.33
CA LYS A 110 -20.92 -9.61 3.15
C LYS A 110 -20.80 -10.85 4.02
#